data_AF-A0A2W5Y2N7-F1
#
_entry.id   AF-A0A2W5Y2N7-F1
#
_cell.length_a   1.000
_cell.length_b   1.000
_cell.length_c   1.000
_cell.angle_alpha   90.00
_cell.angle_beta   90.00
_cell.angle_gamma   90.00
#
_symmetry.space_group_name_H-M   'P 1'
#
loop_
_entity.id
_entity.type
_entity.pdbx_description
1 polymer ?
#
loop_
_entity_poly.entity_id
_entity_poly.type
_entity_poly.pdbx_seq_one_letter_code
_entity_poly.pdbx_strand_id
1 'polypeptide(L)'
;MSPEVTISLRPAQPEDEHQLARLAELDGATDPLEQPAIIAEEDGVVRAALSLRDGRVVADPFAATMDLVELLELRRRRLDARRRWMRSPRPKAA
;
A
#
# COMPACT_ATOMS: atom_id res chain seq x y z
N MET A 1 -2.13 1.72 30.78
CA MET A 1 -2.08 0.87 29.59
C MET A 1 -1.76 1.76 28.42
N SER A 2 -0.63 1.54 27.75
CA SER A 2 -0.42 2.16 26.43
C SER A 2 -1.44 1.55 25.47
N PRO A 3 -2.08 2.33 24.58
CA PRO A 3 -2.91 1.76 23.54
C PRO A 3 -2.02 0.85 22.66
N GLU A 4 -2.46 -0.38 22.43
CA GLU A 4 -1.85 -1.28 21.45
C GLU A 4 -2.50 -0.99 20.10
N VAL A 5 -1.72 -0.53 19.13
CA VAL A 5 -2.19 -0.21 17.78
C VAL A 5 -1.84 -1.39 16.87
N THR A 6 -2.84 -1.93 16.17
CA THR A 6 -2.64 -3.02 15.21
C THR A 6 -2.57 -2.46 13.80
N ILE A 7 -1.44 -2.70 13.13
CA ILE A 7 -1.23 -2.30 11.74
C ILE A 7 -1.30 -3.52 10.82
N SER A 8 -2.17 -3.44 9.82
CA SER A 8 -2.47 -4.48 8.84
C SER A 8 -2.07 -3.98 7.45
N LEU A 9 -1.31 -4.79 6.69
CA LEU A 9 -0.97 -4.50 5.29
C LEU A 9 -1.53 -5.61 4.40
N ARG A 10 -2.45 -5.26 3.49
CA ARG A 10 -3.07 -6.24 2.59
C ARG A 10 -3.20 -5.72 1.16
N PRO A 11 -3.24 -6.61 0.15
CA PRO A 11 -3.63 -6.22 -1.20
C PRO A 11 -5.04 -5.61 -1.21
N ALA A 12 -5.23 -4.56 -2.01
CA ALA A 12 -6.55 -4.04 -2.31
C ALA A 12 -7.36 -5.06 -3.11
N GLN A 13 -8.61 -5.25 -2.76
CA GLN A 13 -9.62 -6.04 -3.45
C GLN A 13 -10.60 -5.12 -4.19
N PRO A 14 -11.37 -5.63 -5.17
CA PRO A 14 -12.33 -4.81 -5.93
C PRO A 14 -13.34 -4.08 -5.02
N GLU A 15 -13.67 -4.65 -3.86
CA GLU A 15 -14.59 -4.04 -2.91
C GLU A 15 -14.01 -2.78 -2.24
N ASP A 16 -12.69 -2.58 -2.28
CA ASP A 16 -12.01 -1.43 -1.69
C ASP A 16 -12.00 -0.18 -2.61
N GLU A 17 -12.48 -0.28 -3.86
CA GLU A 17 -12.45 0.84 -4.83
C GLU A 17 -13.04 2.14 -4.27
N HIS A 18 -14.18 2.04 -3.57
CA HIS A 18 -14.81 3.19 -2.93
C HIS A 18 -13.96 3.77 -1.78
N GLN A 19 -13.26 2.93 -1.02
CA GLN A 19 -12.37 3.40 0.06
C GLN A 19 -11.12 4.07 -0.52
N LEU A 20 -10.55 3.53 -1.60
CA LEU A 20 -9.41 4.12 -2.29
C LEU A 20 -9.75 5.47 -2.92
N ALA A 21 -10.93 5.60 -3.53
CA ALA A 21 -11.43 6.85 -4.07
C ALA A 21 -11.61 7.91 -2.96
N ARG A 22 -12.28 7.54 -1.85
CA ARG A 22 -12.43 8.44 -0.69
C ARG A 22 -11.07 8.87 -0.15
N LEU A 23 -10.13 7.94 0.01
CA LEU A 23 -8.81 8.24 0.54
C LEU A 23 -8.05 9.22 -0.36
N ALA A 24 -8.14 9.04 -1.68
CA ALA A 24 -7.58 9.98 -2.65
C ALA A 24 -8.24 11.37 -2.55
N GLU A 25 -9.56 11.44 -2.41
CA GLU A 25 -10.27 12.71 -2.19
C GLU A 25 -9.80 13.41 -0.90
N LEU A 26 -9.64 12.66 0.20
CA LEU A 26 -9.13 13.20 1.47
C LEU A 26 -7.71 13.76 1.31
N ASP A 27 -6.84 13.04 0.63
CA ASP A 27 -5.45 13.43 0.34
C ASP A 27 -5.35 14.58 -0.69
N GLY A 28 -6.46 14.98 -1.32
CA GLY A 28 -6.50 16.02 -2.35
C GLY A 28 -5.97 15.56 -3.72
N ALA A 29 -5.90 14.25 -3.94
CA ALA A 29 -5.47 13.66 -5.20
C ALA A 29 -6.51 13.87 -6.32
N THR A 30 -6.05 14.25 -7.51
CA THR A 30 -6.91 14.47 -8.68
C THR A 30 -7.50 13.18 -9.26
N ASP A 31 -6.78 12.07 -9.13
CA ASP A 31 -7.20 10.77 -9.64
C ASP A 31 -7.32 9.78 -8.49
N PRO A 32 -8.30 8.87 -8.54
CA PRO A 32 -8.41 7.79 -7.57
C PRO A 32 -7.21 6.85 -7.64
N LEU A 33 -6.87 6.23 -6.52
CA LEU A 33 -5.84 5.20 -6.50
C LEU A 33 -6.41 3.89 -7.07
N GLU A 34 -5.91 3.49 -8.23
CA GLU A 34 -6.38 2.29 -8.94
C GLU A 34 -5.65 1.02 -8.46
N GLN A 35 -6.32 -0.14 -8.58
CA GLN A 35 -5.70 -1.44 -8.35
C GLN A 35 -4.71 -1.83 -9.47
N PRO A 36 -3.67 -2.66 -9.20
CA PRO A 36 -3.34 -3.26 -7.92
C PRO A 36 -2.67 -2.27 -6.96
N ALA A 37 -3.15 -2.26 -5.72
CA ALA A 37 -2.61 -1.45 -4.63
C ALA A 37 -2.41 -2.30 -3.37
N ILE A 38 -1.66 -1.77 -2.41
CA ILE A 38 -1.58 -2.27 -1.03
C ILE A 38 -2.23 -1.23 -0.13
N ILE A 39 -3.07 -1.71 0.75
CA ILE A 39 -3.77 -0.92 1.75
C ILE A 39 -3.08 -1.13 3.10
N ALA A 40 -2.94 -0.03 3.84
CA ALA A 40 -2.57 -0.03 5.25
C ALA A 40 -3.80 0.31 6.09
N GLU A 41 -4.10 -0.60 7.00
CA GLU A 41 -5.16 -0.46 7.99
C GLU A 41 -4.54 -0.25 9.37
N GLU A 42 -5.07 0.73 10.09
CA GLU A 42 -4.80 0.96 11.50
C GLU A 42 -6.09 0.65 12.27
N ASP A 43 -6.04 -0.36 13.14
CA ASP A 43 -7.18 -0.83 13.93
C ASP A 43 -8.45 -1.10 13.08
N GLY A 44 -8.24 -1.67 11.89
CA GLY A 44 -9.30 -2.02 10.93
C GLY A 44 -9.80 -0.86 10.07
N VAL A 45 -9.23 0.34 10.22
CA VAL A 45 -9.55 1.50 9.39
C VAL A 45 -8.47 1.68 8.34
N VAL A 46 -8.87 1.72 7.07
CA VAL A 46 -7.97 2.07 5.96
C VAL A 46 -7.52 3.53 6.10
N ARG A 47 -6.21 3.74 6.29
CA ARG A 47 -5.62 5.08 6.50
C ARG A 47 -4.58 5.46 5.45
N ALA A 48 -4.00 4.49 4.76
CA ALA A 48 -3.08 4.76 3.67
C ALA A 48 -3.16 3.67 2.61
N ALA A 49 -2.85 4.01 1.37
CA ALA A 49 -2.75 3.06 0.28
C ALA A 49 -1.62 3.44 -0.67
N LEU A 50 -1.00 2.42 -1.27
CA LEU A 50 0.08 2.56 -2.23
C LEU A 50 -0.25 1.78 -3.50
N SER A 51 -0.11 2.42 -4.65
CA SER A 51 -0.25 1.78 -5.96
C SER A 51 0.99 0.95 -6.30
N LEU A 52 0.76 -0.30 -6.71
CA LEU A 52 1.82 -1.18 -7.21
C LEU A 52 2.13 -0.95 -8.69
N ARG A 53 1.39 -0.07 -9.38
CA ARG A 53 1.64 0.26 -10.80
C ARG A 53 2.72 1.32 -10.94
N ASP A 54 2.57 2.41 -10.20
CA ASP A 54 3.38 3.63 -10.34
C ASP A 54 4.04 4.08 -9.02
N GLY A 55 3.71 3.43 -7.89
CA GLY A 55 4.27 3.78 -6.59
C GLY A 55 3.63 5.00 -5.94
N ARG A 56 2.53 5.54 -6.49
CA ARG A 56 1.77 6.64 -5.88
C ARG A 56 1.23 6.20 -4.52
N VAL A 57 1.25 7.11 -3.56
CA VAL A 57 0.68 6.94 -2.22
C VAL A 57 -0.46 7.94 -2.07
N VAL A 58 -1.54 7.50 -1.42
CA VAL A 58 -2.59 8.36 -0.86
C VAL A 58 -2.75 8.01 0.61
N ALA A 59 -2.85 9.01 1.46
CA ALA A 59 -2.94 8.81 2.91
C ALA A 59 -3.97 9.75 3.53
N ASP A 60 -4.54 9.35 4.66
CA ASP A 60 -5.45 10.18 5.44
C ASP A 60 -4.65 11.34 6.05
N PRO A 61 -4.85 12.59 5.59
CA PRO A 61 -4.08 13.74 6.08
C PRO A 61 -4.55 14.19 7.48
N PHE A 62 -5.66 13.64 7.98
CA PHE A 62 -6.21 13.94 9.29
C PHE A 62 -5.71 12.96 10.37
N ALA A 63 -4.73 12.11 10.03
CA ALA A 63 -4.14 11.12 10.91
C ALA A 63 -2.61 11.04 10.75
N ALA A 64 -1.92 10.49 11.75
CA ALA A 64 -0.47 10.32 11.74
C ALA A 64 -0.06 9.11 10.89
N THR A 65 -0.18 9.23 9.57
CA THR A 65 -0.05 8.10 8.63
C THR A 65 1.37 7.87 8.10
N MET A 66 2.36 8.66 8.53
CA MET A 66 3.72 8.60 8.00
C MET A 66 4.36 7.21 8.19
N ASP A 67 4.19 6.59 9.35
CA ASP A 67 4.70 5.23 9.62
C ASP A 67 4.02 4.19 8.71
N LEU A 68 2.74 4.37 8.39
CA LEU A 68 2.01 3.49 7.47
C LEU A 68 2.56 3.62 6.04
N VAL A 69 2.87 4.84 5.60
CA VAL A 69 3.47 5.09 4.29
C VAL A 69 4.84 4.42 4.19
N GLU A 70 5.70 4.54 5.21
CA GLU A 70 7.00 3.87 5.23
C GLU A 70 6.87 2.35 5.13
N LEU A 71 5.92 1.77 5.87
CA LEU A 71 5.61 0.34 5.83
C LEU A 71 5.11 -0.10 4.45
N LEU A 72 4.24 0.68 3.81
CA LEU A 72 3.75 0.42 2.45
C LEU A 72 4.90 0.43 1.43
N GLU A 73 5.78 1.42 1.50
CA GLU A 73 6.94 1.50 0.60
C GLU A 73 7.89 0.31 0.80
N LEU A 74 8.19 -0.05 2.06
CA LEU A 74 9.01 -1.21 2.38
C LEU A 74 8.39 -2.49 1.79
N ARG A 75 7.07 -2.63 1.90
CA ARG A 75 6.34 -3.78 1.36
C ARG A 75 6.42 -3.82 -0.17
N ARG A 76 6.22 -2.68 -0.86
CA ARG A 76 6.39 -2.56 -2.31
C ARG A 76 7.78 -2.98 -2.75
N ARG A 77 8.82 -2.44 -2.11
CA ARG A 77 10.24 -2.75 -2.41
C ARG A 77 10.51 -4.27 -2.31
N ARG A 78 9.95 -4.93 -1.29
CA ARG A 78 10.06 -6.40 -1.13
C ARG A 78 9.36 -7.17 -2.25
N LEU A 79 8.15 -6.76 -2.64
CA LEU A 79 7.41 -7.40 -3.75
C LEU A 79 8.13 -7.24 -5.09
N ASP A 80 8.69 -6.06 -5.35
CA ASP A 80 9.46 -5.78 -6.57
C ASP A 80 10.74 -6.62 -6.63
N ALA A 81 11.47 -6.72 -5.51
CA ALA A 81 12.64 -7.58 -5.42
C ALA A 81 12.28 -9.05 -5.70
N ARG A 82 11.17 -9.54 -5.14
CA ARG A 82 10.68 -10.89 -5.39
C ARG A 82 10.32 -11.11 -6.86
N ARG A 83 9.62 -10.16 -7.48
CA ARG A 83 9.28 -10.21 -8.92
C ARG A 83 10.53 -10.26 -9.79
N ARG A 84 11.56 -9.47 -9.47
CA ARG A 84 12.85 -9.49 -10.21
C ARG A 84 13.56 -10.84 -10.08
N TRP A 85 13.60 -11.41 -8.88
CA TRP A 85 14.17 -12.74 -8.66
C TRP A 85 13.46 -13.81 -9.48
N MET A 86 12.12 -13.80 -9.50
CA MET A 86 11.35 -14.77 -10.29
C MET A 86 11.53 -14.62 -11.80
N ARG A 87 11.85 -13.42 -12.29
CA ARG A 87 12.07 -13.13 -13.72
C ARG A 87 13.53 -13.35 -14.16
N SER A 88 14.44 -13.60 -13.23
CA SER A 88 15.85 -13.82 -13.57
C SER A 88 16.02 -15.21 -14.20
N PRO A 89 16.71 -15.35 -15.35
CA PRO A 89 17.00 -16.65 -15.94
C PRO A 89 17.76 -17.50 -14.93
N ARG A 90 17.31 -18.74 -14.68
CA ARG A 90 18.10 -19.68 -13.89
C ARG A 90 19.47 -19.85 -14.58
N PRO A 91 20.60 -19.62 -13.89
CA PRO A 91 21.90 -19.89 -14.50
C PRO A 91 21.94 -21.36 -14.88
N LYS A 92 22.23 -21.66 -16.14
CA LYS A 92 22.42 -23.03 -16.62
C LYS A 92 23.68 -23.56 -15.93
N ALA A 93 23.51 -24.59 -15.09
CA ALA A 93 24.65 -25.29 -14.50
C ALA A 93 25.53 -25.84 -15.61
N ALA A 94 26.83 -25.54 -15.55
CA ALA A 94 27.86 -26.02 -16.45
C ALA A 94 28.33 -27.41 -16.04
#